data_AF-A0A1H8L993-F1
#
_entry.id   AF-A0A1H8L993-F1
#
_cell.length_a   1.000
_cell.length_b   1.000
_cell.length_c   1.000
_cell.angle_alpha   90.00
_cell.angle_beta   90.00
_cell.angle_gamma   90.00
#
_symmetry.space_group_name_H-M   'P 1'
#
loop_
_entity.id
_entity.type
_entity.pdbx_description
1 polymer ?
#
loop_
_entity_poly.entity_id
_entity_poly.type
_entity_poly.pdbx_seq_one_letter_code
_entity_poly.pdbx_strand_id
1 'polypeptide(L)'
;MPNQQSGSRDQGNRGQQGGRDKKSGDTSKRGFASMDDDKQREIASKGGEASGGNFKNDPERAADAGKKGGESSGGGDRGGRS
;
A
#
# COMPACT_ATOMS: atom_id res chain seq x y z
N MET A 1 39.67 49.64 -7.65
CA MET A 1 39.97 48.32 -8.23
C MET A 1 38.92 47.31 -7.73
N PRO A 2 37.84 47.03 -8.49
CA PRO A 2 36.95 45.90 -8.21
C PRO A 2 37.61 44.57 -8.65
N ASN A 3 37.56 43.57 -7.77
CA ASN A 3 38.15 42.23 -7.96
C ASN A 3 37.29 41.36 -8.89
N GLN A 4 37.97 40.64 -9.76
CA GLN A 4 37.45 39.90 -10.91
C GLN A 4 36.77 38.58 -10.52
N GLN A 5 35.95 38.09 -11.46
CA GLN A 5 35.13 36.88 -11.42
C GLN A 5 35.84 35.58 -10.99
N SER A 6 35.12 34.75 -10.23
CA SER A 6 35.05 33.28 -10.40
C SER A 6 33.86 32.79 -9.56
N GLY A 7 32.99 31.87 -9.95
CA GLY A 7 32.83 31.05 -11.13
C GLY A 7 31.61 30.19 -10.82
N SER A 8 30.55 30.32 -11.61
CA SER A 8 29.37 29.46 -11.53
C SER A 8 29.81 28.01 -11.77
N ARG A 9 29.66 27.15 -10.76
CA ARG A 9 29.77 25.70 -10.93
C ARG A 9 28.41 25.10 -10.65
N ASP A 10 27.57 25.22 -11.66
CA ASP A 10 26.55 24.24 -11.97
C ASP A 10 27.25 22.87 -12.11
N GLN A 11 26.98 21.96 -11.18
CA GLN A 11 27.36 20.56 -11.29
C GLN A 11 26.08 19.73 -11.35
N GLY A 12 25.54 19.60 -12.56
CA GLY A 12 25.33 18.31 -13.22
C GLY A 12 24.73 17.18 -12.38
N ASN A 13 23.44 16.95 -12.62
CA ASN A 13 22.89 15.66 -13.07
C ASN A 13 23.64 14.40 -12.57
N ARG A 14 23.33 13.95 -11.35
CA ARG A 14 23.67 12.60 -10.88
C ARG A 14 22.44 11.92 -10.31
N GLY A 15 21.87 11.02 -11.10
CA GLY A 15 20.77 10.16 -10.66
C GLY A 15 19.85 9.65 -11.76
N GLN A 16 20.38 9.28 -12.94
CA GLN A 16 19.66 8.34 -13.80
C GLN A 16 19.73 6.95 -13.15
N GLN A 17 18.64 6.53 -12.50
CA GLN A 17 18.22 5.15 -12.32
C GLN A 17 16.68 5.19 -12.42
N GLY A 18 16.06 4.94 -13.56
CA GLY A 18 16.20 3.72 -14.34
C GLY A 18 15.35 2.63 -13.68
N GLY A 19 14.09 2.49 -14.15
CA GLY A 19 13.31 1.29 -13.93
C GLY A 19 11.97 1.48 -13.22
N ARG A 20 10.96 1.91 -13.98
CA ARG A 20 9.85 1.02 -14.41
C ARG A 20 8.78 1.86 -15.12
N ASP A 21 8.93 2.01 -16.42
CA ASP A 21 7.81 1.96 -17.37
C ASP A 21 7.14 0.58 -17.28
N LYS A 22 6.60 0.25 -16.11
CA LYS A 22 5.62 -0.82 -16.02
C LYS A 22 4.33 -0.19 -16.47
N LYS A 23 3.96 -0.50 -17.70
CA LYS A 23 2.58 -0.66 -18.15
C LYS A 23 1.69 -1.17 -16.99
N SER A 24 1.15 -0.28 -16.16
CA SER A 24 0.22 -0.61 -15.08
C SER A 24 -0.94 0.33 -15.23
N GLY A 25 -1.85 -0.04 -16.13
CA GLY A 25 -2.95 0.81 -16.54
C GLY A 25 -3.80 1.22 -15.35
N ASP A 26 -3.96 2.52 -15.12
CA ASP A 26 -5.10 3.14 -14.43
C ASP A 26 -5.73 2.31 -13.28
N THR A 27 -4.92 1.76 -12.37
CA THR A 27 -5.41 1.11 -11.15
C THR A 27 -5.40 2.06 -9.96
N SER A 28 -4.79 3.25 -10.10
CA SER A 28 -4.67 4.25 -9.04
C SER A 28 -6.01 4.83 -8.60
N LYS A 29 -7.08 4.62 -9.38
CA LYS A 29 -8.46 5.02 -9.08
C LYS A 29 -9.42 3.84 -8.82
N ARG A 30 -8.92 2.60 -8.76
CA ARG A 30 -9.75 1.40 -8.60
C ARG A 30 -9.40 0.65 -7.32
N GLY A 31 -10.41 0.44 -6.49
CA GLY A 31 -10.31 -0.34 -5.26
C GLY A 31 -10.46 0.51 -4.00
N PHE A 32 -10.40 -0.14 -2.85
CA PHE A 32 -10.65 0.48 -1.55
C PHE A 32 -9.68 1.65 -1.26
N ALA A 33 -8.40 1.49 -1.60
CA ALA A 33 -7.37 2.50 -1.38
C ALA A 33 -7.49 3.76 -2.26
N SER A 34 -8.34 3.72 -3.29
CA SER A 34 -8.57 4.84 -4.21
C SER A 34 -9.80 5.68 -3.83
N MET A 35 -10.55 5.29 -2.80
CA MET A 35 -11.72 6.03 -2.31
C MET A 35 -11.29 7.20 -1.41
N ASP A 36 -12.17 8.18 -1.22
CA ASP A 36 -11.96 9.25 -0.25
C ASP A 36 -11.86 8.68 1.18
N ASP A 37 -11.02 9.29 2.01
CA ASP A 37 -10.75 8.81 3.38
C ASP A 37 -12.01 8.64 4.22
N ASP A 38 -12.96 9.58 4.10
CA ASP A 38 -14.23 9.50 4.84
C ASP A 38 -15.08 8.31 4.40
N LYS A 39 -15.12 8.03 3.09
CA LYS A 39 -15.82 6.86 2.55
C LYS A 39 -15.12 5.55 2.95
N GLN A 40 -13.79 5.53 2.95
CA GLN A 40 -13.04 4.37 3.44
C GLN A 40 -13.36 4.08 4.90
N ARG A 41 -13.38 5.11 5.75
CA ARG A 41 -13.72 4.99 7.18
C ARG A 41 -15.14 4.51 7.39
N GLU A 42 -16.11 5.04 6.64
CA GLU A 42 -17.49 4.60 6.72
C GLU A 42 -17.64 3.11 6.36
N ILE A 43 -17.02 2.68 5.26
CA ILE A 43 -17.05 1.27 4.82
C ILE A 43 -16.34 0.37 5.84
N ALA A 44 -15.19 0.79 6.36
CA ALA A 44 -14.46 0.05 7.39
C ALA A 44 -15.27 -0.06 8.68
N SER A 45 -15.93 1.03 9.11
CA SER A 45 -16.79 1.05 10.29
C SER A 45 -17.98 0.10 10.12
N LYS A 46 -18.71 0.21 9.01
CA LYS A 46 -19.84 -0.68 8.69
C LYS A 46 -19.41 -2.13 8.57
N GLY A 47 -18.26 -2.40 7.95
CA GLY A 47 -17.68 -3.73 7.85
C GLY A 47 -17.30 -4.30 9.21
N GLY A 48 -16.74 -3.48 10.10
CA GLY A 48 -16.46 -3.82 11.48
C GLY A 48 -17.73 -4.14 12.26
N GLU A 49 -18.74 -3.28 12.22
CA GLU A 49 -20.03 -3.49 12.89
C GLU A 49 -20.76 -4.75 12.39
N ALA A 50 -20.82 -4.95 11.07
CA ALA A 50 -21.41 -6.15 10.47
C ALA A 50 -20.64 -7.42 10.84
N SER A 51 -19.32 -7.29 11.00
CA SER A 51 -18.44 -8.34 11.54
C SER A 51 -18.44 -8.35 13.07
N GLY A 52 -19.46 -7.77 13.73
CA GLY A 52 -19.72 -7.71 15.17
C GLY A 52 -18.68 -6.98 16.02
N GLY A 53 -17.95 -6.03 15.46
CA GLY A 53 -17.05 -5.11 16.15
C GLY A 53 -15.61 -5.61 16.28
N ASN A 54 -14.86 -4.95 17.16
CA ASN A 54 -13.44 -5.24 17.39
C ASN A 54 -13.24 -6.56 18.15
N PHE A 55 -12.38 -7.45 17.63
CA PHE A 55 -12.01 -8.72 18.26
C PHE A 55 -11.25 -8.58 19.59
N LYS A 56 -10.86 -7.36 19.99
CA LYS A 56 -10.08 -7.10 21.23
C LYS A 56 -10.80 -7.57 22.51
N ASN A 57 -12.13 -7.51 22.51
CA ASN A 57 -12.95 -7.88 23.68
C ASN A 57 -13.53 -9.30 23.57
N ASP A 58 -13.23 -10.03 22.48
CA ASP A 58 -13.76 -11.36 22.20
C ASP A 58 -12.65 -12.24 21.58
N PRO A 59 -11.76 -12.82 22.42
CA PRO A 59 -10.60 -13.57 21.97
C PRO A 59 -10.97 -14.91 21.31
N GLU A 60 -12.08 -15.53 21.70
CA GLU A 60 -12.57 -16.77 21.10
C GLU A 60 -12.94 -16.53 19.63
N ARG A 61 -13.71 -15.47 19.39
CA ARG A 61 -14.07 -15.06 18.04
C ARG A 61 -12.87 -14.63 17.20
N ALA A 62 -11.88 -14.00 17.82
CA ALA A 62 -10.61 -13.66 17.15
C ALA A 62 -9.90 -14.93 16.65
N ALA A 63 -9.84 -15.97 17.50
CA ALA A 63 -9.23 -17.25 17.17
C ALA A 63 -9.99 -17.96 16.05
N ASP A 64 -11.32 -17.99 16.11
CA ASP A 64 -12.17 -18.59 15.06
C ASP A 64 -12.04 -17.87 13.72
N ALA A 65 -12.08 -16.54 13.72
CA ALA A 65 -11.90 -15.74 12.51
C ALA A 65 -10.50 -15.92 11.91
N GLY A 66 -9.46 -15.95 12.76
CA GLY A 66 -8.08 -16.20 12.34
C GLY A 66 -7.89 -17.61 11.77
N LYS A 67 -8.46 -18.63 12.42
CA LYS A 67 -8.44 -20.01 11.94
C LYS A 67 -9.10 -20.12 10.57
N LYS A 68 -10.34 -19.64 10.44
CA LYS A 68 -11.09 -19.66 9.18
C LYS A 68 -10.40 -18.86 8.07
N GLY A 69 -9.80 -17.72 8.41
CA GLY A 69 -8.99 -16.93 7.50
C GLY A 69 -7.74 -17.65 7.03
N GLY A 70 -7.04 -18.35 7.93
CA GLY A 70 -5.89 -19.20 7.63
C GLY A 70 -6.26 -20.40 6.75
N GLU A 71 -7.39 -21.04 7.03
CA GLU A 71 -7.95 -22.13 6.21
C GLU A 71 -8.31 -21.63 4.80
N SER A 72 -8.87 -20.43 4.68
CA SER A 72 -9.24 -19.82 3.40
C SER A 72 -8.03 -19.31 2.61
N SER A 73 -6.92 -19.03 3.29
CA SER A 73 -5.66 -18.56 2.69
C SER A 73 -4.61 -19.67 2.55
N GLY A 74 -5.00 -20.92 2.83
CA GLY A 74 -4.18 -22.11 2.62
C GLY A 74 -3.78 -22.29 1.17
N GLY A 75 -2.63 -21.73 0.79
CA GLY A 75 -1.86 -22.14 -0.39
C GLY A 75 -2.21 -21.42 -1.69
N GLY A 76 -2.09 -20.09 -1.73
CA GLY A 76 -1.91 -19.40 -3.01
C GLY A 76 -0.54 -19.73 -3.61
N ASP A 77 -0.54 -20.62 -4.59
CA ASP A 77 0.52 -21.00 -5.52
C ASP A 77 1.68 -19.99 -5.63
N ARG A 78 2.80 -20.28 -4.96
CA ARG A 78 4.12 -19.91 -5.48
C ARG A 78 4.67 -21.08 -6.28
N GLY A 79 3.99 -21.40 -7.37
CA GLY A 79 4.60 -22.14 -8.47
C GLY A 79 5.67 -21.29 -9.15
N GLY A 80 6.91 -21.79 -9.16
CA GLY A 80 7.88 -21.55 -10.23
C GLY A 80 8.88 -20.40 -10.05
N ARG A 81 10.10 -20.74 -9.60
CA ARG A 81 11.39 -20.26 -10.15
C ARG A 81 12.54 -20.99 -9.43
N SER A 82 13.02 -22.06 -10.04
CA SER A 82 14.35 -22.66 -9.87
C SER A 82 14.78 -23.19 -11.23
#